data_AF-A0A497PKC0-F1
#
_entry.id   AF-A0A497PKC0-F1
#
_cell.length_a   1.000
_cell.length_b   1.000
_cell.length_c   1.000
_cell.angle_alpha   90.00
_cell.angle_beta   90.00
_cell.angle_gamma   90.00
#
_symmetry.space_group_name_H-M   'P 1'
#
loop_
_entity.id
_entity.type
_entity.pdbx_description
1 polymer ?
#
loop_
_entity_poly.entity_id
_entity_poly.type
_entity_poly.pdbx_seq_one_letter_code
_entity_poly.pdbx_strand_id
1 'polypeptide(L)'
;MNELENKGIDKHYLAIEQRINEINHECESDKQLQKLKRLAEIIDKKISTKESVYEAKLKPLIEQRDAIIAQLKSMYSGRGTEHYGVLVLHFRKSRSLRIADKEVLIRDLHRINKLSQCVKSFDNRELRKLADANVISGIEFEERINLNVEVNRNE
;
A
#
# COMPACT_ATOMS: atom_id res chain seq x y z
N MET A 1 34.06 21.85 -29.01
CA MET A 1 32.96 20.98 -29.46
C MET A 1 32.84 21.16 -30.95
N ASN A 2 33.07 20.09 -31.71
CA ASN A 2 33.42 20.15 -33.13
C ASN A 2 32.17 20.42 -33.98
N GLU A 3 32.25 21.38 -34.92
CA GLU A 3 31.22 21.60 -35.96
C GLU A 3 30.94 20.35 -36.82
N LEU A 4 31.84 19.36 -36.79
CA LEU A 4 31.69 18.05 -37.41
C LEU A 4 30.74 17.11 -36.64
N GLU A 5 30.63 17.26 -35.31
CA GLU A 5 29.69 16.45 -34.49
C GLU A 5 28.24 16.91 -34.70
N ASN A 6 28.01 18.23 -34.84
CA ASN A 6 26.67 18.78 -35.13
C ASN A 6 26.14 18.37 -36.51
N LYS A 7 26.99 18.29 -37.55
CA LYS A 7 26.57 17.82 -38.89
C LYS A 7 26.18 16.33 -38.92
N GLY A 8 26.71 15.53 -37.99
CA GLY A 8 26.32 14.12 -37.82
C GLY A 8 24.94 13.98 -37.19
N ILE A 9 24.65 14.79 -36.17
CA ILE A 9 23.36 14.80 -35.47
C ILE A 9 22.22 15.23 -36.41
N ASP A 10 22.43 16.26 -37.22
CA ASP A 10 21.42 16.75 -38.17
C ASP A 10 21.04 15.71 -39.24
N LYS A 11 22.01 14.92 -39.72
CA LYS A 11 21.73 13.80 -40.65
C LYS A 11 20.91 12.69 -40.00
N HIS A 12 21.18 12.36 -38.74
CA HIS A 12 20.42 11.36 -38.02
C HIS A 12 18.99 11.83 -37.71
N TYR A 13 18.83 13.10 -37.38
CA TYR A 13 17.52 13.71 -37.16
C TYR A 13 16.64 13.65 -38.43
N LEU A 14 17.17 14.07 -39.57
CA LEU A 14 16.47 14.03 -40.86
C LEU A 14 16.08 12.61 -41.30
N ALA A 15 16.95 11.62 -41.06
CA ALA A 15 16.65 10.22 -41.36
C ALA A 15 15.52 9.66 -40.48
N ILE A 16 15.47 10.06 -39.20
CA ILE A 16 14.41 9.68 -38.27
C ILE A 16 13.09 10.33 -38.66
N GLU A 17 13.11 11.62 -39.03
CA GLU A 17 11.91 12.36 -39.46
C GLU A 17 11.31 11.77 -40.75
N GLN A 18 12.15 11.43 -41.73
CA GLN A 18 11.69 10.73 -42.93
C GLN A 18 11.06 9.37 -42.60
N ARG A 19 11.66 8.61 -41.68
CA ARG A 19 11.13 7.31 -41.27
C ARG A 19 9.78 7.42 -40.56
N ILE A 20 9.58 8.45 -39.74
CA ILE A 20 8.30 8.72 -39.07
C ILE A 20 7.23 9.10 -40.10
N ASN A 21 7.57 9.89 -41.12
CA ASN A 21 6.64 10.26 -42.17
C ASN A 21 6.27 9.08 -43.09
N GLU A 22 7.22 8.19 -43.40
CA GLU A 22 6.94 6.92 -44.09
C GLU A 22 5.99 6.04 -43.27
N ILE A 23 6.25 5.87 -41.96
CA ILE A 23 5.38 5.10 -41.06
C ILE A 23 3.98 5.72 -40.99
N ASN A 24 3.86 7.05 -40.94
CA ASN A 24 2.58 7.73 -40.92
C ASN A 24 1.81 7.58 -42.24
N HIS A 25 2.52 7.61 -43.38
CA HIS A 25 1.93 7.41 -44.70
C HIS A 25 1.52 5.94 -44.95
N GLU A 26 2.26 4.98 -44.39
CA GLU A 26 1.87 3.55 -44.34
C GLU A 26 0.62 3.33 -43.46
N CYS A 27 0.40 4.20 -42.46
CA CYS A 27 -0.69 4.13 -41.48
C CYS A 27 -2.06 4.64 -41.99
N GLU A 28 -2.13 5.32 -43.15
CA GLU A 28 -3.40 5.87 -43.67
C GLU A 28 -4.26 4.88 -44.48
N SER A 29 -3.83 3.63 -44.68
CA SER A 29 -4.58 2.65 -45.50
C SER A 29 -5.41 1.62 -44.74
N ASP A 30 -5.39 1.59 -43.40
CA ASP A 30 -5.98 0.47 -42.65
C ASP A 30 -7.21 0.82 -41.79
N LYS A 31 -8.41 0.52 -42.33
CA LYS A 31 -9.71 0.59 -41.63
C LYS A 31 -9.74 -0.26 -40.35
N GLN A 32 -8.84 -1.21 -40.16
CA GLN A 32 -8.78 -2.03 -38.94
C GLN A 32 -8.13 -1.29 -37.76
N LEU A 33 -7.17 -0.39 -38.00
CA LEU A 33 -6.50 0.35 -36.92
C LEU A 33 -7.43 1.40 -36.28
N GLN A 34 -8.28 2.06 -37.08
CA GLN A 34 -9.33 2.94 -36.55
C GLN A 34 -10.42 2.16 -35.77
N LYS A 35 -10.74 0.93 -36.17
CA LYS A 35 -11.63 0.04 -35.40
C LYS A 35 -11.00 -0.37 -34.07
N LEU A 36 -9.70 -0.66 -34.05
CA LEU A 36 -8.95 -1.00 -32.83
C LEU A 36 -8.83 0.20 -31.88
N LYS A 37 -8.58 1.42 -32.38
CA LYS A 37 -8.61 2.65 -31.56
C LYS A 37 -9.99 2.92 -30.95
N ARG A 38 -11.09 2.77 -31.73
CA ARG A 38 -12.45 2.90 -31.19
C ARG A 38 -12.78 1.80 -30.17
N LEU A 39 -12.29 0.57 -30.36
CA LEU A 39 -12.44 -0.51 -29.38
C LEU A 39 -11.66 -0.23 -28.08
N ALA A 40 -10.44 0.28 -28.18
CA ALA A 40 -9.64 0.71 -27.04
C ALA A 40 -10.33 1.85 -26.27
N GLU A 41 -10.84 2.87 -26.96
CA GLU A 41 -11.61 3.96 -26.33
C GLU A 41 -12.91 3.48 -25.65
N ILE A 42 -13.59 2.47 -26.21
CA ILE A 42 -14.77 1.84 -25.61
C ILE A 42 -14.39 1.02 -24.37
N ILE A 43 -13.24 0.33 -24.40
CA ILE A 43 -12.72 -0.45 -23.27
C ILE A 43 -12.28 0.50 -22.15
N ASP A 44 -11.54 1.56 -22.45
CA ASP A 44 -11.10 2.57 -21.48
C ASP A 44 -12.29 3.31 -20.85
N LYS A 45 -13.31 3.66 -21.64
CA LYS A 45 -14.58 4.19 -21.09
C LYS A 45 -15.29 3.19 -20.18
N LYS A 46 -15.29 1.89 -20.51
CA LYS A 46 -15.91 0.83 -19.69
C LYS A 46 -15.13 0.51 -18.42
N ILE A 47 -13.81 0.71 -18.40
CA ILE A 47 -12.98 0.56 -17.20
C ILE A 47 -13.27 1.74 -16.25
N SER A 48 -13.30 2.97 -16.77
CA SER A 48 -13.65 4.18 -16.00
C SER A 48 -15.09 4.19 -15.46
N THR A 49 -16.07 3.60 -16.16
CA THR A 49 -17.46 3.49 -15.64
C THR A 49 -17.71 2.30 -14.72
N LYS A 50 -16.77 1.34 -14.59
CA LYS A 50 -16.97 0.14 -13.76
C LYS A 50 -16.38 0.25 -12.36
N GLU A 51 -15.45 1.16 -12.09
CA GLU A 51 -14.91 1.35 -10.75
C GLU A 51 -16.00 1.72 -9.73
N SER A 52 -16.95 2.62 -10.07
CA SER A 52 -18.01 2.99 -9.13
C SER A 52 -19.08 1.90 -8.91
N VAL A 53 -19.35 1.06 -9.92
CA VAL A 53 -20.32 -0.05 -9.80
C VAL A 53 -19.74 -1.20 -8.99
N TYR A 54 -18.45 -1.49 -9.16
CA TYR A 54 -17.76 -2.48 -8.32
C TYR A 54 -17.58 -1.98 -6.89
N GLU A 55 -17.24 -0.71 -6.70
CA GLU A 55 -17.16 -0.10 -5.37
C GLU A 55 -18.52 -0.11 -4.67
N ALA A 56 -19.61 0.25 -5.35
CA ALA A 56 -20.97 0.19 -4.80
C ALA A 56 -21.43 -1.22 -4.43
N LYS A 57 -20.97 -2.26 -5.15
CA LYS A 57 -21.31 -3.67 -4.86
C LYS A 57 -20.40 -4.30 -3.81
N LEU A 58 -19.12 -3.91 -3.76
CA LEU A 58 -18.13 -4.46 -2.83
C LEU A 58 -18.25 -3.83 -1.44
N LYS A 59 -18.58 -2.55 -1.36
CA LYS A 59 -18.75 -1.82 -0.10
C LYS A 59 -19.65 -2.56 0.92
N PRO A 60 -20.89 -2.98 0.59
CA PRO A 60 -21.72 -3.69 1.55
C PRO A 60 -21.14 -5.06 1.95
N LEU A 61 -20.41 -5.75 1.08
CA LEU A 61 -19.75 -7.02 1.40
C LEU A 61 -18.54 -6.82 2.34
N ILE A 62 -17.78 -5.74 2.13
CA ILE A 62 -16.67 -5.36 3.02
C ILE A 62 -17.21 -4.97 4.39
N GLU A 63 -18.28 -4.18 4.46
CA GLU A 63 -18.94 -3.80 5.71
C GLU A 63 -19.48 -5.02 6.47
N GLN A 64 -20.12 -5.97 5.76
CA GLN A 64 -20.57 -7.23 6.36
C GLN A 64 -19.40 -8.07 6.87
N ARG A 65 -18.31 -8.19 6.10
CA ARG A 65 -17.08 -8.88 6.53
C ARG A 65 -16.53 -8.26 7.81
N ASP A 66 -16.44 -6.93 7.85
CA ASP A 66 -15.88 -6.21 8.99
C ASP A 66 -16.75 -6.33 10.24
N ALA A 67 -18.08 -6.34 10.07
CA ALA A 67 -19.02 -6.63 11.16
C ALA A 67 -18.83 -8.05 11.71
N ILE A 68 -18.67 -9.06 10.85
CA ILE A 68 -18.41 -10.44 11.27
C ILE A 68 -17.06 -10.54 12.00
N ILE A 69 -16.00 -9.92 11.47
CA ILE A 69 -14.68 -9.88 12.11
C ILE A 69 -14.75 -9.23 13.50
N ALA A 70 -15.49 -8.11 13.63
CA ALA A 70 -15.68 -7.44 14.91
C ALA A 70 -16.41 -8.33 15.93
N GLN A 71 -17.46 -9.02 15.51
CA GLN A 71 -18.18 -9.99 16.35
C GLN A 71 -17.28 -11.14 16.78
N LEU A 72 -16.51 -11.74 15.86
CA LEU A 72 -15.57 -12.81 16.18
C LEU A 72 -14.51 -12.35 17.19
N LYS A 73 -13.92 -11.16 17.01
CA LYS A 73 -12.95 -10.60 17.97
C LYS A 73 -13.56 -10.38 19.36
N SER A 74 -14.84 -10.00 19.42
CA SER A 74 -15.56 -9.83 20.68
C SER A 74 -15.85 -11.18 21.36
N MET A 75 -16.42 -12.14 20.62
CA MET A 75 -16.79 -13.46 21.15
C MET A 75 -15.59 -14.28 21.62
N TYR A 76 -14.47 -14.18 20.91
CA TYR A 76 -13.25 -14.94 21.20
C TYR A 76 -12.17 -14.07 21.85
N SER A 77 -12.56 -12.96 22.49
CA SER A 77 -11.64 -12.09 23.21
C SER A 77 -10.84 -12.88 24.25
N GLY A 78 -9.51 -12.75 24.19
CA GLY A 78 -8.59 -13.46 25.09
C GLY A 78 -8.30 -14.92 24.70
N ARG A 79 -8.96 -15.48 23.69
CA ARG A 79 -8.62 -16.79 23.13
C ARG A 79 -7.48 -16.65 22.12
N GLY A 80 -6.64 -17.68 22.00
CA GLY A 80 -5.45 -17.64 21.13
C GLY A 80 -5.68 -18.23 19.74
N THR A 81 -6.26 -19.44 19.67
CA THR A 81 -6.56 -20.13 18.41
C THR A 81 -7.84 -20.94 18.58
N GLU A 82 -8.72 -20.88 17.59
CA GLU A 82 -10.02 -21.56 17.59
C GLU A 82 -10.21 -22.30 16.27
N HIS A 83 -10.77 -23.51 16.33
CA HIS A 83 -11.01 -24.35 15.16
C HIS A 83 -12.50 -24.34 14.83
N TYR A 84 -12.83 -24.15 13.55
CA TYR A 84 -14.19 -24.11 13.05
C TYR A 84 -14.30 -24.88 11.72
N GLY A 85 -14.48 -26.19 11.83
CA GLY A 85 -14.39 -27.11 10.69
C GLY A 85 -13.04 -26.96 9.97
N VAL A 86 -13.10 -26.68 8.68
CA VAL A 86 -11.91 -26.43 7.84
C VAL A 86 -11.20 -25.10 8.12
N LEU A 87 -11.74 -24.22 8.99
CA LEU A 87 -11.14 -22.94 9.30
C LEU A 87 -10.41 -22.96 10.64
N VAL A 88 -9.23 -22.33 10.70
CA VAL A 88 -8.47 -22.06 11.91
C VAL A 88 -8.39 -20.56 12.10
N LEU A 89 -8.91 -20.07 13.22
CA LEU A 89 -8.95 -18.66 13.58
C LEU A 89 -7.86 -18.36 14.61
N HIS A 90 -6.86 -17.57 14.24
CA HIS A 90 -5.82 -17.12 15.16
C HIS A 90 -6.09 -15.70 15.63
N PHE A 91 -6.34 -15.54 16.92
CA PHE A 91 -6.56 -14.25 17.57
C PHE A 91 -5.26 -13.84 18.28
N ARG A 92 -4.47 -12.99 17.62
CA ARG A 92 -3.18 -12.52 18.16
C ARG A 92 -3.33 -11.11 18.72
N LYS A 93 -3.03 -10.93 20.00
CA LYS A 93 -2.85 -9.60 20.58
C LYS A 93 -1.54 -9.01 20.04
N SER A 94 -1.63 -7.88 19.36
CA SER A 94 -0.49 -7.04 19.03
C SER A 94 -0.59 -5.75 19.83
N ARG A 95 0.52 -5.31 20.38
CA ARG A 95 0.62 -4.03 21.07
C ARG A 95 1.44 -3.10 20.16
N SER A 96 0.85 -2.10 19.54
CA SER A 96 1.55 -1.09 18.74
C SER A 96 1.95 0.11 19.60
N LEU A 97 3.09 0.71 19.29
CA LEU A 97 3.59 1.90 19.98
C LEU A 97 3.01 3.14 19.29
N ARG A 98 2.46 4.08 20.07
CA ARG A 98 1.96 5.37 19.59
C ARG A 98 2.58 6.48 20.44
N ILE A 99 3.03 7.55 19.78
CA ILE A 99 3.49 8.74 20.49
C ILE A 99 2.25 9.54 20.91
N ALA A 100 2.01 9.63 22.20
CA ALA A 100 0.86 10.34 22.79
C ALA A 100 1.18 11.83 22.95
N ASP A 101 2.37 12.13 23.47
CA ASP A 101 2.86 13.50 23.64
C ASP A 101 4.33 13.58 23.21
N LYS A 102 4.56 14.30 22.12
CA LYS A 102 5.89 14.47 21.51
C LYS A 102 6.81 15.32 22.40
N GLU A 103 6.28 16.34 23.07
CA GLU A 103 7.08 17.26 23.88
C GLU A 103 7.57 16.57 25.16
N VAL A 104 6.67 15.83 25.80
CA VAL A 104 7.01 15.00 26.96
C VAL A 104 8.02 13.92 26.57
N LEU A 105 7.81 13.25 25.43
CA LEU A 105 8.76 12.24 24.93
C LEU A 105 10.16 12.84 24.71
N ILE A 106 10.26 13.99 24.03
CA ILE A 106 11.55 14.66 23.78
C ILE A 106 12.22 15.06 25.10
N ARG A 107 11.46 15.58 26.06
CA ARG A 107 11.96 15.97 27.39
C ARG A 107 12.52 14.76 28.14
N ASP A 108 11.79 13.65 28.15
CA ASP A 108 12.21 12.42 28.82
C ASP A 108 13.46 11.82 28.16
N LEU A 109 13.50 11.79 26.83
CA LEU A 109 14.67 11.31 26.08
C LEU A 109 15.90 12.19 26.28
N HIS A 110 15.71 13.51 26.42
CA HIS A 110 16.78 14.44 26.76
C HIS A 110 17.28 14.20 28.19
N ARG A 111 16.38 14.04 29.16
CA ARG A 111 16.71 13.77 30.58
C ARG A 111 17.60 12.54 30.75
N ILE A 112 17.39 11.50 29.94
CA ILE A 112 18.15 10.24 30.00
C ILE A 112 19.33 10.21 29.01
N ASN A 113 19.66 11.33 28.36
CA ASN A 113 20.73 11.43 27.35
C ASN A 113 20.58 10.44 26.16
N LYS A 114 19.34 10.09 25.79
CA LYS A 114 19.03 9.17 24.67
C LYS A 114 18.39 9.85 23.46
N LEU A 115 18.22 11.18 23.49
CA LEU A 115 17.57 11.95 22.43
C LEU A 115 18.22 11.73 21.05
N SER A 116 19.54 11.84 20.96
CA SER A 116 20.28 11.65 19.70
C SER A 116 20.16 10.24 19.12
N GLN A 117 20.00 9.24 20.00
CA GLN A 117 19.92 7.82 19.65
C GLN A 117 18.51 7.41 19.21
N CYS A 118 17.47 8.01 19.81
CA CYS A 118 16.07 7.67 19.53
C CYS A 118 15.44 8.51 18.42
N VAL A 119 15.88 9.75 18.21
CA VAL A 119 15.29 10.68 17.20
C VAL A 119 15.82 10.42 15.79
N LYS A 120 17.07 9.96 15.65
CA LYS A 120 17.68 9.73 14.32
C LYS A 120 17.14 8.50 13.60
N SER A 121 16.59 7.52 14.31
CA SER A 121 16.10 6.27 13.73
C SER A 121 14.65 5.92 14.10
N PHE A 122 14.01 6.61 15.05
CA PHE A 122 12.75 6.19 15.65
C PHE A 122 12.74 4.67 15.89
N ASP A 123 13.79 4.16 16.53
CA ASP A 123 13.88 2.74 16.84
C ASP A 123 12.77 2.37 17.83
N ASN A 124 11.65 1.90 17.28
CA ASN A 124 10.47 1.49 18.02
C ASN A 124 10.77 0.40 19.05
N ARG A 125 11.86 -0.36 18.87
CA ARG A 125 12.30 -1.36 19.85
C ARG A 125 12.88 -0.70 21.09
N GLU A 126 13.72 0.32 20.93
CA GLU A 126 14.34 1.03 22.04
C GLU A 126 13.33 1.92 22.76
N LEU A 127 12.48 2.64 22.01
CA LEU A 127 11.36 3.39 22.58
C LEU A 127 10.41 2.49 23.37
N ARG A 128 10.12 1.28 22.88
CA ARG A 128 9.31 0.30 23.61
C ARG A 128 9.98 -0.14 24.91
N LYS A 129 11.26 -0.51 24.89
CA LYS A 129 11.98 -0.93 26.11
C LYS A 129 11.97 0.17 27.18
N LEU A 130 12.21 1.41 26.77
CA LEU A 130 12.22 2.55 27.69
C LEU A 130 10.83 2.82 28.27
N ALA A 131 9.78 2.70 27.45
CA ALA A 131 8.40 2.87 27.91
C ALA A 131 7.96 1.71 28.82
N ASP A 132 8.30 0.46 28.49
CA ASP A 132 8.00 -0.72 29.33
C ASP A 132 8.75 -0.66 30.68
N ALA A 133 9.92 -0.02 30.73
CA ALA A 133 10.67 0.24 31.95
C ALA A 133 10.19 1.49 32.73
N ASN A 134 9.11 2.14 32.29
CA ASN A 134 8.57 3.39 32.86
C ASN A 134 9.59 4.55 32.92
N VAL A 135 10.55 4.57 31.99
CA VAL A 135 11.62 5.60 31.93
C VAL A 135 11.15 6.85 31.17
N ILE A 136 10.23 6.65 30.22
CA ILE A 136 9.65 7.68 29.36
C ILE A 136 8.12 7.59 29.38
N SER A 137 7.43 8.72 29.26
CA SER A 137 5.99 8.84 29.50
C SER A 137 5.19 9.43 28.34
N GLY A 138 5.84 9.98 27.31
CA GLY A 138 5.17 10.51 26.11
C GLY A 138 4.68 9.46 25.11
N ILE A 139 4.62 8.18 25.51
CA ILE A 139 4.28 7.05 24.65
C ILE A 139 3.11 6.28 25.27
N GLU A 140 2.14 5.95 24.42
CA GLU A 140 1.07 5.03 24.73
C GLU A 140 1.21 3.76 23.91
N PHE A 141 0.62 2.70 24.43
CA PHE A 141 0.53 1.44 23.74
C PHE A 141 -0.90 1.17 23.35
N GLU A 142 -1.11 0.98 22.06
CA GLU A 142 -2.41 0.59 21.53
C GLU A 142 -2.44 -0.93 21.40
N GLU A 143 -3.28 -1.58 22.20
CA GLU A 143 -3.53 -3.01 22.07
C GLU A 143 -4.60 -3.27 21.02
N ARG A 144 -4.28 -4.13 20.06
CA ARG A 144 -5.20 -4.57 19.00
C ARG A 144 -5.22 -6.08 18.94
N ILE A 145 -6.41 -6.64 18.77
CA ILE A 145 -6.58 -8.07 18.45
C ILE A 145 -6.61 -8.19 16.93
N ASN A 146 -5.65 -8.93 16.37
CA ASN A 146 -5.63 -9.31 14.98
C ASN A 146 -6.27 -10.69 14.83
N LEU A 147 -7.13 -10.85 13.83
CA LEU A 147 -7.72 -12.13 13.44
C LEU A 147 -7.06 -12.56 12.14
N ASN A 148 -6.34 -13.67 12.16
CA ASN A 148 -5.88 -14.37 10.95
C ASN A 148 -6.73 -15.62 10.75
N VAL A 149 -7.15 -15.88 9.51
CA VAL A 149 -8.00 -17.03 9.16
C VAL A 149 -7.21 -17.92 8.21
N GLU A 150 -6.95 -19.15 8.63
CA GLU A 150 -6.25 -20.16 7.84
C GLU A 150 -7.24 -21.26 7.46
N VAL A 151 -7.09 -21.81 6.25
CA VAL A 151 -7.85 -23.00 5.82
C VAL A 151 -6.99 -24.22 6.11
N ASN A 152 -7.49 -25.10 6.99
CA ASN A 152 -6.89 -26.39 7.23
C ASN A 152 -7.11 -27.29 6.00
N ARG A 153 -6.08 -27.43 5.17
CA ARG A 153 -6.13 -28.22 3.91
C ARG A 153 -5.99 -29.73 4.12
N ASN A 154 -6.00 -30.19 5.38
CA ASN A 154 -5.82 -31.60 5.74
C ASN A 154 -7.15 -32.34 6.02
N GLU A 155 -8.30 -31.71 5.73
CA GLU A 155 -9.63 -32.34 5.73
C GLU A 155 -10.15 -32.52 4.30
#